data_AF-A0AAD7SSW7-F1
#
_entry.id   AF-A0AAD7SSW7-F1
#
_cell.length_a   1.000
_cell.length_b   1.000
_cell.length_c   1.000
_cell.angle_alpha   90.00
_cell.angle_beta   90.00
_cell.angle_gamma   90.00
#
_symmetry.space_group_name_H-M   'P 1'
#
loop_
_entity.id
_entity.type
_entity.pdbx_description
1 polymer ?
#
loop_
_entity_poly.entity_id
_entity_poly.type
_entity_poly.pdbx_seq_one_letter_code
_entity_poly.pdbx_strand_id
1 'polypeptide(L)'
;MVSSVPKKGKAVTLLSSMHDDQAVNHNSRKRKLEVIQYYNRTKIGVDLMDQMVHTFTCKRQTRRWPMALWHNLINVATLNAYTASKAQRPGTWEASRSL
;
A
#
# COMPACT_ATOMS: atom_id res chain seq x y z
N MET A 1 8.70 6.52 20.65
CA MET A 1 9.46 5.46 19.94
C MET A 1 9.09 4.11 20.52
N VAL A 2 8.84 3.08 19.70
CA VAL A 2 8.32 1.77 20.17
C VAL A 2 9.18 0.63 19.60
N SER A 3 9.66 -0.28 20.45
CA SER A 3 10.41 -1.48 20.05
C SER A 3 9.69 -2.75 20.49
N SER A 4 9.53 -3.72 19.58
CA SER A 4 8.96 -5.05 19.88
C SER A 4 9.80 -6.17 19.30
N VAL A 5 9.84 -7.32 19.95
CA VAL A 5 10.57 -8.51 19.47
C VAL A 5 9.55 -9.62 19.15
N PRO A 6 9.02 -9.67 17.91
CA PRO A 6 8.02 -10.68 17.53
C PRO A 6 8.58 -12.10 17.40
N LYS A 7 9.89 -12.27 17.16
CA LYS A 7 10.59 -13.57 17.10
C LYS A 7 11.97 -13.43 17.72
N LYS A 8 12.50 -14.49 18.33
CA LYS A 8 13.85 -14.50 18.92
C LYS A 8 14.86 -14.05 17.85
N GLY A 9 15.64 -13.02 18.16
CA GLY A 9 16.66 -12.44 17.26
C GLY A 9 16.13 -11.51 16.16
N LYS A 10 14.83 -11.21 16.10
CA LYS A 10 14.24 -10.25 15.14
C LYS A 10 13.47 -9.17 15.88
N ALA A 11 14.13 -8.04 16.12
CA ALA A 11 13.53 -6.85 16.70
C ALA A 11 12.92 -5.96 15.61
N VAL A 12 11.77 -5.36 15.90
CA VAL A 12 11.08 -4.37 15.05
C VAL A 12 10.96 -3.08 15.85
N THR A 13 11.58 -2.02 15.33
CA THR A 13 11.53 -0.69 15.90
C THR A 13 10.67 0.21 15.02
N LEU A 14 9.69 0.87 15.60
CA LEU A 14 8.81 1.82 14.94
C LEU A 14 8.93 3.20 15.60
N LEU A 15 8.93 4.21 14.75
CA LEU A 15 8.88 5.62 15.16
C LEU A 15 7.53 6.20 14.74
N SER A 16 6.84 6.84 15.66
CA SER A 16 5.61 7.59 15.40
C SER A 16 5.65 8.88 16.22
N SER A 17 5.23 9.98 15.61
CA SER A 17 5.06 11.29 16.25
C SER A 17 3.60 11.59 16.63
N MET A 18 2.66 10.70 16.26
CA MET A 18 1.22 10.91 16.39
C MET A 18 0.60 10.17 17.58
N HIS A 19 1.27 9.14 18.09
CA HIS A 19 0.81 8.36 19.24
C HIS A 19 1.67 8.72 20.45
N ASP A 20 1.14 9.56 21.34
CA ASP A 20 1.77 9.93 22.61
C ASP A 20 1.51 8.87 23.70
N ASP A 21 0.46 8.05 23.50
CA ASP A 21 0.06 7.01 24.44
C ASP A 21 0.56 5.62 24.03
N GLN A 22 1.17 4.92 24.99
CA GLN A 22 1.64 3.54 24.85
C GLN A 22 0.49 2.54 25.08
N ALA A 23 -0.70 2.86 24.57
CA ALA A 23 -1.90 2.06 24.76
C ALA A 23 -1.75 0.67 24.10
N VAL A 24 -1.79 -0.36 24.94
CA VAL A 24 -1.78 -1.76 24.50
C VAL A 24 -3.22 -2.19 24.31
N ASN A 25 -3.58 -2.53 23.08
CA ASN A 25 -4.95 -2.94 22.75
C ASN A 25 -5.25 -4.32 23.39
N HIS A 26 -5.95 -4.32 24.53
CA HIS A 26 -6.20 -5.51 25.38
C HIS A 26 -7.20 -6.51 24.76
N ASN A 27 -7.89 -6.13 23.68
CA ASN A 27 -8.84 -6.96 22.93
C ASN A 27 -8.19 -7.84 21.86
N SER A 28 -6.90 -7.67 21.57
CA SER A 28 -6.19 -8.49 20.58
C SER A 28 -5.48 -9.67 21.25
N ARG A 29 -5.76 -10.89 20.81
CA ARG A 29 -5.18 -12.18 21.27
C ARG A 29 -3.64 -12.25 21.27
N LYS A 30 -2.95 -11.20 20.81
CA LYS A 30 -1.50 -11.09 20.62
C LYS A 30 -0.84 -9.89 21.33
N ARG A 31 -1.53 -9.13 22.20
CA ARG A 31 -0.98 -7.92 22.86
C ARG A 31 -0.20 -7.03 21.89
N LYS A 32 -0.75 -6.79 20.70
CA LYS A 32 -0.09 -5.97 19.67
C LYS A 32 -0.37 -4.50 19.94
N LEU A 33 0.69 -3.73 20.14
CA LEU A 33 0.63 -2.27 20.31
C LEU A 33 -0.14 -1.61 19.16
N GLU A 34 -0.95 -0.61 19.50
CA GLU A 34 -1.79 0.12 18.53
C GLU A 34 -0.96 0.75 17.40
N VAL A 35 0.23 1.26 17.75
CA VAL A 35 1.21 1.79 16.79
C VAL A 35 1.61 0.77 15.72
N ILE A 36 1.78 -0.50 16.08
CA ILE A 36 2.13 -1.58 15.12
C ILE A 36 0.94 -1.87 14.20
N GLN A 37 -0.29 -1.83 14.72
CA GLN A 37 -1.49 -2.08 13.92
C GLN A 37 -1.75 -0.93 12.95
N TYR A 38 -1.63 0.31 13.42
CA TYR A 38 -1.76 1.51 12.59
C TYR A 38 -0.72 1.55 11.47
N TYR A 39 0.54 1.25 11.79
CA TYR A 39 1.61 1.13 10.79
C TYR A 39 1.30 0.04 9.74
N ASN A 40 0.89 -1.15 10.17
CA ASN A 40 0.55 -2.22 9.23
C ASN A 40 -0.66 -1.89 8.35
N ARG A 41 -1.63 -1.11 8.85
CA ARG A 41 -2.80 -0.67 8.07
C ARG A 41 -2.43 0.33 6.98
N THR A 42 -1.49 1.23 7.25
CA THR A 42 -1.10 2.32 6.34
C THR A 42 0.03 1.95 5.39
N LYS A 43 0.85 0.95 5.74
CA LYS A 43 1.99 0.49 4.91
C LYS A 43 1.59 -0.09 3.55
N ILE A 44 0.37 -0.61 3.41
CA ILE A 44 -0.06 -1.40 2.26
C ILE A 44 -0.18 -0.58 0.97
N GLY A 45 -0.31 0.75 1.06
CA GLY A 45 -0.63 1.58 -0.11
C GLY A 45 0.38 1.50 -1.26
N VAL A 46 1.68 1.61 -0.95
CA VAL A 46 2.73 1.58 -1.98
C VAL A 46 2.92 0.18 -2.55
N ASP A 47 2.92 -0.85 -1.70
CA ASP A 47 3.08 -2.25 -2.13
C ASP A 47 1.89 -2.69 -3.02
N LEU A 48 0.67 -2.25 -2.70
CA LEU A 48 -0.51 -2.52 -3.51
C LEU A 48 -0.41 -1.83 -4.88
N MET A 49 0.05 -0.57 -4.91
CA MET A 49 0.27 0.15 -6.16
C MET A 49 1.32 -0.58 -7.03
N ASP A 50 2.45 -0.97 -6.44
CA ASP A 50 3.52 -1.68 -7.15
C ASP A 50 3.03 -3.02 -7.72
N GLN A 51 2.25 -3.77 -6.94
CA GLN A 51 1.63 -5.01 -7.39
C GLN A 51 0.69 -4.77 -8.59
N MET A 52 -0.16 -3.73 -8.54
CA MET A 52 -1.06 -3.39 -9.64
C MET A 52 -0.31 -2.92 -10.89
N VAL A 53 0.73 -2.08 -10.73
CA VAL A 53 1.60 -1.68 -11.83
C VAL A 53 2.23 -2.91 -12.46
N HIS A 54 2.73 -3.86 -11.67
CA HIS A 54 3.37 -5.07 -12.19
C HIS A 54 2.39 -5.95 -12.98
N THR A 55 1.15 -6.12 -12.51
CA THR A 55 0.14 -6.93 -13.19
C THR A 55 -0.36 -6.29 -14.50
N PHE A 56 -0.52 -4.97 -14.54
CA PHE A 56 -1.11 -4.25 -15.68
C PHE A 56 -0.10 -3.39 -16.46
N THR A 57 1.19 -3.70 -16.36
CA THR A 57 2.25 -2.90 -17.00
C THR A 57 2.21 -3.00 -18.52
N CYS A 58 2.33 -1.86 -19.19
CA CYS A 58 2.57 -1.81 -20.65
C CYS A 58 4.07 -1.69 -21.00
N LYS A 59 4.97 -1.88 -20.03
CA LYS A 59 6.42 -1.81 -20.24
C LYS A 59 6.86 -2.84 -21.29
N ARG A 60 7.60 -2.36 -22.29
CA ARG A 60 8.35 -3.22 -23.21
C ARG A 60 9.83 -3.13 -22.90
N GLN A 61 10.58 -4.19 -23.23
CA GLN A 61 12.04 -4.15 -23.13
C GLN A 61 12.57 -3.06 -24.06
N THR A 62 13.31 -2.10 -23.51
CA THR A 62 13.92 -1.01 -24.29
C THR A 62 15.38 -0.84 -23.90
N ARG A 63 16.22 -0.44 -24.86
CA ARG A 63 17.63 -0.06 -24.63
C ARG A 63 17.82 1.43 -24.36
N ARG A 64 16.72 2.20 -24.37
CA ARG A 64 16.73 3.65 -24.22
C ARG A 64 16.12 3.99 -22.85
N TRP A 65 16.94 4.41 -21.89
CA TRP A 65 16.49 4.76 -20.54
C TRP A 65 15.30 5.76 -20.50
N PRO A 66 15.17 6.76 -21.42
CA PRO A 66 14.04 7.67 -21.38
C PRO A 66 12.71 6.97 -21.67
N MET A 67 12.72 5.93 -22.51
CA MET A 67 11.53 5.13 -22.79
C MET A 67 11.11 4.31 -21.58
N ALA A 68 12.05 3.79 -20.79
CA ALA A 68 11.74 3.11 -19.54
C ALA A 68 11.04 4.05 -18.54
N LEU A 69 11.52 5.30 -18.43
CA LEU A 69 10.88 6.34 -17.63
C LEU A 69 9.48 6.67 -18.15
N TRP A 70 9.31 6.82 -19.46
CA TRP A 70 8.01 7.08 -20.09
C TRP A 70 6.97 6.00 -19.77
N HIS A 71 7.34 4.72 -19.87
CA HIS A 71 6.43 3.62 -19.51
C HIS A 71 6.06 3.63 -18.02
N ASN A 72 6.98 4.01 -17.12
CA ASN A 72 6.68 4.20 -15.70
C ASN A 72 5.65 5.30 -15.49
N LEU A 73 5.82 6.45 -16.15
CA LEU A 73 4.90 7.57 -16.06
C LEU A 73 3.50 7.20 -16.52
N ILE A 74 3.38 6.48 -17.65
CA ILE A 74 2.09 5.99 -18.14
C ILE A 74 1.43 5.06 -17.12
N ASN A 75 2.17 4.07 -16.59
CA ASN A 75 1.61 3.12 -15.63
C ASN A 75 1.07 3.81 -14.35
N VAL A 76 1.75 4.84 -13.86
CA VAL A 76 1.28 5.61 -12.69
C VAL A 76 0.09 6.50 -13.07
N ALA A 77 0.13 7.15 -14.23
CA ALA A 77 -0.96 8.00 -14.70
C ALA A 77 -2.26 7.22 -14.92
N THR A 78 -2.19 6.01 -15.49
CA THR A 78 -3.36 5.15 -15.71
C THR A 78 -3.97 4.66 -14.40
N LEU A 79 -3.15 4.29 -13.41
CA LEU A 79 -3.64 3.94 -12.07
C LEU A 79 -4.29 5.12 -11.36
N ASN A 80 -3.71 6.32 -11.47
CA ASN A 80 -4.30 7.54 -10.91
C ASN A 80 -5.64 7.88 -11.59
N ALA A 81 -5.72 7.76 -12.92
CA ALA A 81 -6.97 7.96 -13.66
C ALA A 81 -8.04 6.94 -13.25
N TYR A 82 -7.65 5.68 -13.07
CA TYR A 82 -8.55 4.61 -12.62
C TYR A 82 -9.09 4.85 -11.21
N THR A 83 -8.21 5.21 -10.26
CA THR A 83 -8.62 5.50 -8.88
C THR A 83 -9.54 6.72 -8.80
N ALA A 84 -9.24 7.78 -9.55
CA ALA A 84 -10.09 8.97 -9.66
C ALA A 84 -11.47 8.63 -10.26
N SER A 85 -11.52 7.87 -11.35
CA SER A 85 -12.77 7.44 -11.98
C SER A 85 -13.63 6.58 -11.04
N LYS A 86 -13.00 5.61 -10.34
CA LYS A 86 -13.68 4.79 -9.34
C LYS A 86 -14.21 5.61 -8.16
N ALA A 87 -13.46 6.61 -7.70
CA ALA A 87 -13.89 7.48 -6.61
C ALA A 87 -15.11 8.33 -7.00
N GLN A 88 -15.19 8.77 -8.26
CA GLN A 88 -16.34 9.53 -8.76
C GLN A 88 -17.58 8.66 -9.01
N ARG A 89 -17.41 7.39 -9.38
CA ARG A 89 -18.51 6.46 -9.72
C ARG A 89 -18.32 5.08 -9.07
N PRO A 90 -18.63 4.93 -7.77
CA PRO A 90 -18.63 3.61 -7.15
C PRO A 90 -19.77 2.75 -7.72
N GLY A 91 -19.43 1.65 -8.41
CA GLY A 91 -20.39 0.60 -8.80
C GLY A 91 -20.72 0.46 -10.30
N THR A 92 -20.27 1.37 -11.18
CA THR A 92 -20.63 1.29 -12.62
C THR A 92 -19.92 0.17 -13.38
N TRP A 93 -18.75 -0.28 -12.92
CA TRP A 93 -17.98 -1.34 -13.57
C TRP A 93 -18.42 -2.76 -13.17
N GLU A 94 -19.12 -2.90 -12.04
CA GLU A 94 -19.72 -4.18 -11.62
C GLU A 94 -21.02 -4.44 -12.40
N ALA A 95 -21.82 -3.41 -12.63
CA ALA A 95 -23.07 -3.49 -13.40
C ALA A 95 -22.87 -3.87 -14.88
N SER A 96 -21.76 -3.47 -15.50
CA SER A 96 -21.43 -3.85 -16.90
C SER A 96 -20.81 -5.24 -17.06
N ARG A 97 -20.45 -5.92 -15.96
CA ARG A 97 -19.86 -7.28 -15.99
C ARG A 97 -20.90 -8.39 -15.80
N SER A 98 -22.10 -8.02 -15.39
CA SER A 98 -23.27 -8.88 -15.15
C SER A 98 -24.26 -8.93 -16.31
N LEU A 99 -23.88 -8.40 -17.48
CA LEU A 99 -24.54 -8.58 -18.77
C LEU A 99 -23.62 -9.39 -19.69
#